data_AF-A0A928VSJ7-F1
#
_entry.id   AF-A0A928VSJ7-F1
#
_cell.length_a   1.000
_cell.length_b   1.000
_cell.length_c   1.000
_cell.angle_alpha   90.00
_cell.angle_beta   90.00
_cell.angle_gamma   90.00
#
_symmetry.space_group_name_H-M   'P 1'
#
loop_
_entity.id
_entity.type
_entity.pdbx_description
1 polymer ?
#
loop_
_entity_poly.entity_id
_entity_poly.type
_entity_poly.pdbx_seq_one_letter_code
_entity_poly.pdbx_strand_id
1 'polypeptide(L)'
;MAYYNSSLLRIMWSLVDSHAQFLRGLTDEAIASWLLRAIEDQVYIHPAEAEVVQAYIVQRKCLIRDLIETQPPILSLAIEPPAHPTPITLAPRCAEA
;
A
#
# COMPACT_ATOMS: atom_id res chain seq x y z
N MET A 1 -0.82 6.76 -31.01
CA MET A 1 -1.28 7.31 -29.72
C MET A 1 -1.78 6.13 -28.89
N ALA A 2 -1.12 5.81 -27.78
CA ALA A 2 -1.59 4.75 -26.89
C ALA A 2 -2.86 5.23 -26.18
N TYR A 3 -3.97 4.53 -26.38
CA TYR A 3 -5.21 4.79 -25.65
C TYR A 3 -5.15 4.03 -24.33
N TYR A 4 -5.00 4.76 -23.23
CA TYR A 4 -4.98 4.15 -21.91
C TYR A 4 -6.41 4.00 -21.39
N ASN A 5 -6.82 2.76 -21.16
CA ASN A 5 -8.09 2.46 -20.53
C ASN A 5 -8.03 2.88 -19.05
N SER A 6 -8.73 3.98 -18.71
CA SER A 6 -8.73 4.56 -17.37
C SER A 6 -9.16 3.58 -16.27
N SER A 7 -10.02 2.60 -16.60
CA SER A 7 -10.47 1.58 -15.66
C SER A 7 -9.36 0.58 -15.34
N LEU A 8 -8.62 0.11 -16.35
CA LEU A 8 -7.47 -0.78 -16.15
C LEU A 8 -6.37 -0.11 -15.33
N LEU A 9 -6.08 1.17 -15.60
CA LEU A 9 -5.09 1.92 -14.83
C LEU A 9 -5.52 2.09 -13.36
N ARG A 10 -6.81 2.33 -13.11
CA ARG A 10 -7.32 2.41 -11.73
C ARG A 10 -7.16 1.08 -11.01
N ILE A 11 -7.52 -0.04 -11.65
CA ILE A 11 -7.35 -1.38 -11.07
C ILE A 11 -5.88 -1.65 -10.75
N MET A 12 -4.98 -1.33 -11.69
CA MET A 12 -3.54 -1.44 -11.48
C MET A 12 -3.08 -0.65 -10.24
N TRP A 13 -3.46 0.63 -10.12
CA TRP A 13 -3.04 1.44 -8.96
C TRP A 13 -3.66 0.96 -7.65
N SER A 14 -4.91 0.50 -7.66
CA SER A 14 -5.53 -0.12 -6.48
C SER A 14 -4.82 -1.42 -6.07
N LEU A 15 -4.32 -2.20 -7.03
CA LEU A 15 -3.54 -3.40 -6.76
C LEU A 15 -2.17 -3.07 -6.14
N VAL A 16 -1.46 -2.07 -6.68
CA VAL A 16 -0.19 -1.60 -6.12
C VAL A 16 -0.39 -1.15 -4.67
N ASP A 17 -1.44 -0.36 -4.42
CA ASP A 17 -1.74 0.12 -3.08
C ASP A 17 -2.10 -1.03 -2.12
N SER A 18 -2.99 -1.94 -2.53
CA SER A 18 -3.43 -3.04 -1.66
C SER A 18 -2.32 -4.06 -1.34
N HIS A 19 -1.33 -4.19 -2.22
CA HIS A 19 -0.27 -5.21 -2.12
C HIS A 19 1.13 -4.62 -1.96
N ALA A 20 1.27 -3.33 -1.62
CA ALA A 20 2.55 -2.65 -1.54
C ALA A 20 3.57 -3.42 -0.67
N GLN A 21 3.15 -3.96 0.47
CA GLN A 21 4.03 -4.73 1.36
C GLN A 21 4.61 -5.99 0.70
N PHE A 22 3.81 -6.70 -0.09
CA PHE A 22 4.25 -7.87 -0.85
C PHE A 22 5.18 -7.44 -2.00
N LEU A 23 4.84 -6.34 -2.69
CA LEU A 23 5.60 -5.83 -3.83
C LEU A 23 6.96 -5.25 -3.41
N ARG A 24 7.13 -4.80 -2.16
CA ARG A 24 8.37 -4.21 -1.64
C ARG A 24 9.57 -5.15 -1.72
N GLY A 25 9.35 -6.46 -1.63
CA GLY A 25 10.40 -7.48 -1.73
C GLY A 25 10.75 -7.90 -3.17
N LEU A 26 10.04 -7.39 -4.18
CA LEU A 26 10.15 -7.83 -5.56
C LEU A 26 11.00 -6.88 -6.41
N THR A 27 11.62 -7.43 -7.45
CA THR A 27 12.31 -6.66 -8.50
C THR A 27 11.30 -5.97 -9.42
N ASP A 28 11.73 -4.94 -10.15
CA ASP A 28 10.84 -4.23 -11.09
C ASP A 28 10.15 -5.15 -12.10
N GLU A 29 10.91 -6.12 -12.62
CA GLU A 29 10.41 -7.11 -13.58
C GLU A 29 9.37 -8.04 -12.95
N ALA A 30 9.60 -8.44 -11.69
CA ALA A 30 8.66 -9.27 -10.95
C ALA A 30 7.39 -8.49 -10.59
N ILE A 31 7.50 -7.22 -10.20
CA ILE A 31 6.36 -6.32 -9.96
C ILE A 31 5.54 -6.16 -11.23
N ALA A 32 6.19 -5.90 -12.37
CA ALA A 32 5.50 -5.72 -13.64
C ALA A 32 4.76 -6.98 -14.10
N SER A 33 5.41 -8.14 -13.99
CA SER A 33 4.83 -9.43 -14.33
C SER A 33 3.66 -9.79 -13.40
N TRP A 34 3.81 -9.52 -12.10
CA TRP A 34 2.76 -9.77 -11.12
C TRP A 34 1.56 -8.85 -11.33
N LEU A 35 1.78 -7.55 -11.57
CA LEU A 35 0.70 -6.59 -11.82
C LEU A 35 -0.08 -6.96 -13.07
N LEU A 36 0.61 -7.30 -14.17
CA LEU A 36 -0.06 -7.71 -15.40
C LEU A 36 -0.95 -8.94 -15.15
N ARG A 37 -0.39 -9.96 -14.49
CA ARG A 37 -1.11 -11.19 -14.13
C ARG A 37 -2.32 -10.91 -13.22
N ALA A 38 -2.17 -10.04 -12.24
CA ALA A 38 -3.23 -9.70 -11.30
C ALA A 38 -4.38 -8.92 -11.96
N ILE A 39 -4.09 -8.11 -12.97
CA ILE A 39 -5.14 -7.42 -13.74
C ILE A 39 -5.84 -8.42 -14.66
N GLU A 40 -5.11 -9.33 -15.32
CA GLU A 40 -5.69 -10.40 -16.15
C GLU A 40 -6.62 -11.33 -15.35
N ASP A 41 -6.32 -11.56 -14.07
CA ASP A 41 -7.14 -12.38 -13.18
C ASP A 41 -8.45 -11.68 -12.79
N GLN A 42 -8.41 -10.36 -12.58
CA GLN A 42 -9.59 -9.58 -12.19
C GLN A 42 -10.47 -9.16 -13.37
N VAL A 43 -9.87 -8.92 -14.52
CA VAL A 43 -10.54 -8.42 -15.72
C VAL A 43 -9.98 -9.14 -16.94
N TYR A 44 -10.88 -9.54 -17.84
CA TYR A 44 -10.46 -9.95 -19.17
C TYR A 44 -9.85 -8.76 -19.91
N ILE A 45 -8.55 -8.83 -20.22
CA ILE A 45 -7.83 -7.81 -20.98
C ILE A 45 -7.55 -8.36 -22.38
N HIS A 46 -7.79 -7.56 -23.41
CA HIS A 46 -7.37 -7.93 -24.76
C HIS A 46 -5.82 -7.89 -24.84
N PRO A 47 -5.14 -8.79 -25.57
CA PRO A 47 -3.66 -8.80 -25.64
C PRO A 47 -3.05 -7.44 -26.03
N ALA A 48 -3.69 -6.70 -26.93
CA ALA A 48 -3.27 -5.35 -27.29
C ALA A 48 -3.34 -4.33 -26.13
N GLU A 49 -4.32 -4.47 -25.23
CA GLU A 49 -4.41 -3.65 -24.02
C GLU A 49 -3.37 -4.09 -22.97
N ALA A 50 -3.09 -5.40 -22.88
CA ALA A 50 -2.06 -5.94 -22.00
C ALA A 50 -0.66 -5.38 -22.36
N GLU A 51 -0.34 -5.27 -23.65
CA GLU A 51 0.91 -4.63 -24.11
C GLU A 51 0.97 -3.15 -23.72
N VAL A 52 -0.14 -2.41 -23.81
CA VAL A 52 -0.20 -1.00 -23.40
C VAL A 52 -0.02 -0.84 -21.89
N VAL A 53 -0.65 -1.71 -21.10
CA VAL A 53 -0.50 -1.73 -19.64
C VAL A 53 0.92 -2.11 -19.25
N GLN A 54 1.52 -3.10 -19.90
CA GLN A 54 2.91 -3.47 -19.67
C GLN A 54 3.87 -2.32 -19.98
N ALA A 55 3.72 -1.69 -21.14
CA ALA A 55 4.53 -0.52 -21.51
C ALA A 55 4.37 0.62 -20.50
N TYR A 56 3.15 0.84 -20.00
CA TYR A 56 2.87 1.84 -18.98
C TYR A 56 3.54 1.52 -17.64
N ILE A 57 3.49 0.27 -17.19
CA ILE A 57 4.14 -0.17 -15.95
C ILE A 57 5.66 0.04 -16.06
N VAL A 58 6.26 -0.36 -17.18
CA VAL A 58 7.70 -0.16 -17.43
C VAL A 58 8.05 1.33 -17.42
N GLN A 59 7.23 2.18 -18.03
CA GLN A 59 7.45 3.62 -18.06
C GLN A 59 7.31 4.26 -16.67
N ARG A 60 6.45 3.73 -15.80
CA ARG A 60 6.17 4.27 -14.46
C ARG A 60 6.77 3.48 -13.31
N LYS A 61 7.69 2.55 -13.57
CA LYS A 61 8.29 1.67 -12.56
C LYS A 61 8.86 2.42 -11.34
N CYS A 62 9.51 3.57 -11.57
CA CYS A 62 10.09 4.37 -10.49
C CYS A 62 8.99 4.94 -9.56
N LEU A 63 7.85 5.35 -10.13
CA LEU A 63 6.72 5.88 -9.36
C LEU A 63 6.00 4.76 -8.61
N ILE A 64 5.88 3.58 -9.23
CA ILE A 64 5.34 2.39 -8.56
C ILE A 64 6.22 2.03 -7.36
N ARG A 65 7.55 2.04 -7.52
CA ARG A 65 8.51 1.80 -6.44
C ARG A 65 8.37 2.82 -5.31
N ASP A 66 8.38 4.10 -5.66
CA ASP A 66 8.25 5.19 -4.68
C ASP A 66 6.95 5.04 -3.87
N LEU A 67 5.83 4.69 -4.52
CA LEU A 67 4.58 4.42 -3.84
C LEU A 67 4.66 3.23 -2.87
N ILE A 68 5.31 2.14 -3.31
CA ILE A 68 5.51 0.94 -2.48
C ILE A 68 6.40 1.25 -1.26
N GLU A 69 7.43 2.06 -1.44
CA GLU A 69 8.40 2.40 -0.38
C GLU A 69 7.87 3.44 0.60
N THR A 70 7.03 4.37 0.13
CA THR A 70 6.39 5.41 0.94
C THR A 70 5.17 4.92 1.70
N GLN A 71 4.62 3.76 1.33
CA GLN A 71 3.49 3.20 2.07
C GLN A 71 3.94 2.77 3.47
N PRO A 72 3.34 3.32 4.55
CA PRO A 72 3.71 2.94 5.90
C PRO A 72 3.41 1.46 6.09
N PRO A 73 4.29 0.68 6.74
CA PRO A 73 3.92 -0.66 7.16
C PRO A 73 2.66 -0.54 8.03
N ILE A 74 1.67 -1.41 7.78
CA ILE A 74 0.39 -1.48 8.51
C ILE A 74 0.59 -1.58 10.05
N LEU A 75 1.82 -1.87 10.49
CA LEU A 75 2.25 -1.89 11.88
C LEU A 75 2.40 -0.50 12.55
N SER A 76 2.27 0.62 11.83
CA SER A 76 2.36 1.97 12.43
C SER A 76 1.03 2.50 13.00
N LEU A 77 0.02 1.65 13.12
CA LEU A 77 -1.20 1.88 13.90
C LEU A 77 -1.18 1.07 15.21
N ALA A 78 0.01 0.73 15.71
CA ALA A 78 0.18 0.43 17.12
C ALA A 78 -0.07 1.73 17.90
N ILE A 79 -1.31 1.88 18.34
CA ILE A 79 -1.75 2.76 19.42
C ILE A 79 -0.62 2.84 20.45
N GLU A 80 0.06 3.98 20.57
CA GLU A 80 0.86 4.26 21.75
C GLU A 80 -0.14 4.41 22.91
N PRO A 81 -0.21 3.48 23.89
CA PRO A 81 -0.93 3.78 25.12
C PRO A 81 -0.16 4.93 25.78
N PRO A 82 -0.81 6.04 26.18
CA PRO A 82 -0.12 7.09 26.89
C PRO A 82 0.49 6.49 28.16
N ALA A 83 1.83 6.48 28.21
CA ALA A 83 2.59 6.14 29.39
C ALA A 83 2.12 7.06 30.53
N HIS A 84 1.56 6.46 31.57
CA HIS A 84 1.29 7.12 32.85
C HIS A 84 2.55 7.83 33.34
N PRO A 85 2.40 8.97 34.02
CA PRO A 85 2.51 8.87 35.47
C PRO A 85 1.60 9.85 36.20
N THR A 86 0.71 9.33 37.05
CA THR A 86 0.30 10.05 38.25
C THR A 86 0.49 9.13 39.44
N PRO A 87 1.53 9.34 40.27
CA PRO A 87 1.53 8.77 41.60
C PRO A 87 0.37 9.42 42.36
N ILE A 88 -0.70 8.65 42.61
CA ILE A 88 -1.71 9.06 43.59
C ILE A 88 -0.99 9.04 44.93
N THR A 89 -0.58 10.23 45.37
CA THR A 89 -0.07 10.49 46.71
C THR A 89 -1.12 10.03 47.70
N LEU A 90 -0.72 9.12 48.57
CA LEU A 90 -1.53 8.52 49.61
C LEU A 90 -1.22 9.27 50.91
N ALA A 91 -2.15 10.10 51.40
CA ALA A 91 -2.16 10.62 52.77
C ALA A 91 -3.54 11.23 53.12
N PRO A 92 -3.93 11.35 54.40
CA PRO A 92 -4.42 10.26 55.24
C PRO A 92 -5.84 10.54 55.80
N ARG A 93 -6.48 9.50 56.34
CA ARG A 93 -7.67 9.60 57.22
C ARG A 93 -7.34 10.38 58.51
N CYS A 94 -8.39 11.02 59.07
CA CYS A 94 -8.54 11.75 60.36
C CYS A 94 -8.67 13.26 60.16
N ALA A 95 -9.68 14.00 60.65
CA ALA A 95 -10.78 13.72 61.58
C ALA A 95 -11.86 14.81 61.42
N GLU A 96 -13.14 14.48 61.55
CA GLU A 96 -14.23 15.44 61.81
C GLU A 96 -15.02 14.90 63.01
N ALA A 97 -14.72 15.49 64.17
CA ALA A 97 -15.61 16.18 65.10
C ALA A 97 -16.57 15.30 65.91
#